data_AF-A0A3M6TFC8-F1
#
_entry.id   AF-A0A3M6TFC8-F1
#
_cell.length_a   1.000
_cell.length_b   1.000
_cell.length_c   1.000
_cell.angle_alpha   90.00
_cell.angle_beta   90.00
_cell.angle_gamma   90.00
#
_symmetry.space_group_name_H-M   'P 1'
#
loop_
_entity.id
_entity.type
_entity.pdbx_description
1 polymer ?
#
loop_
_entity_poly.entity_id
_entity_poly.type
_entity_poly.pdbx_seq_one_letter_code
_entity_poly.pdbx_strand_id
1 'polypeptide(L)'
;MDGGVKKFDYPKYVWSPTGGWWCNPRNWKRNTAICFAVVLGLQIPVALLSWSRERRYVPPYRHIPSQRFARYAKKGLFRWIQDVITNICVLLFQVKNQLTYSRERRTRHPGEKA
;
A
#
# COMPACT_ATOMS: atom_id res chain seq x y z
N MET A 1 -22.38 -16.85 12.40
CA MET A 1 -23.49 -16.16 11.72
C MET A 1 -23.29 -16.33 10.23
N ASP A 2 -23.84 -17.38 9.62
CA ASP A 2 -23.85 -17.53 8.16
C ASP A 2 -25.30 -17.37 7.68
N GLY A 3 -25.71 -16.11 7.52
CA GLY A 3 -27.00 -15.75 6.93
C GLY A 3 -26.95 -15.93 5.41
N GLY A 4 -27.17 -17.15 4.93
CA GLY A 4 -27.26 -17.45 3.50
C GLY A 4 -28.67 -17.86 3.10
N VAL A 5 -29.26 -17.19 2.12
CA VAL A 5 -30.50 -17.61 1.46
C VAL A 5 -30.28 -18.98 0.78
N LYS A 6 -31.28 -19.86 0.81
CA LYS A 6 -31.23 -21.16 0.11
C LYS A 6 -30.84 -20.94 -1.36
N LYS A 7 -29.76 -21.57 -1.78
CA LYS A 7 -29.28 -21.57 -3.17
C LYS A 7 -30.16 -22.51 -4.00
N PHE A 8 -30.63 -22.04 -5.14
CA PHE A 8 -31.35 -22.80 -6.18
C PHE A 8 -30.38 -23.34 -7.24
N ASP A 9 -30.83 -24.23 -8.13
CA ASP A 9 -29.96 -24.67 -9.22
C ASP A 9 -29.80 -23.61 -10.30
N TYR A 10 -28.58 -23.49 -10.85
CA TYR A 10 -28.22 -22.53 -11.89
C TYR A 10 -27.23 -23.16 -12.87
N PRO A 11 -27.21 -22.71 -14.14
CA PRO A 11 -26.25 -23.20 -15.12
C PRO A 11 -24.82 -22.71 -14.79
N LYS A 12 -23.90 -23.64 -14.57
CA LYS A 12 -22.50 -23.35 -14.17
C LYS A 12 -21.59 -22.94 -15.33
N TYR A 13 -22.01 -23.20 -16.56
CA TYR A 13 -21.23 -22.92 -17.77
C TYR A 13 -21.36 -21.48 -18.26
N VAL A 14 -22.32 -20.71 -17.71
CA VAL A 14 -22.52 -19.31 -18.10
C VAL A 14 -21.46 -18.45 -17.44
N TRP A 15 -20.66 -17.75 -18.25
CA TRP A 15 -19.67 -16.80 -17.78
C TRP A 15 -20.15 -15.37 -18.01
N SER A 16 -19.95 -14.51 -17.00
CA SER A 16 -20.24 -13.08 -17.05
C SER A 16 -19.09 -12.28 -16.40
N PRO A 17 -18.76 -11.09 -16.92
CA PRO A 17 -17.62 -10.31 -16.45
C PRO A 17 -17.78 -9.81 -15.00
N THR A 18 -19.01 -9.60 -14.54
CA THR A 18 -19.33 -9.14 -13.18
C THR A 18 -19.47 -10.27 -12.17
N GLY A 19 -19.35 -11.53 -12.60
CA GLY A 19 -19.71 -12.71 -11.81
C GLY A 19 -21.16 -13.17 -12.03
N GLY A 20 -21.45 -14.40 -11.62
CA GLY A 20 -22.75 -15.07 -11.73
C GLY A 20 -23.43 -15.33 -10.38
N TRP A 21 -24.28 -16.36 -10.33
CA TRP A 21 -25.09 -16.69 -9.16
C TRP A 21 -24.25 -17.04 -7.93
N TRP A 22 -24.47 -16.29 -6.84
CA TRP A 22 -23.80 -16.44 -5.53
C TRP A 22 -22.28 -16.56 -5.62
N CYS A 23 -21.65 -15.73 -6.44
CA CYS A 23 -20.21 -15.66 -6.56
C CYS A 23 -19.51 -15.41 -5.22
N ASN A 24 -18.87 -16.45 -4.69
CA ASN A 24 -17.95 -16.36 -3.56
C ASN A 24 -16.64 -17.08 -3.92
N PRO A 25 -15.77 -16.42 -4.72
CA PRO A 25 -14.49 -17.02 -5.08
C PRO A 25 -13.60 -17.14 -3.83
N ARG A 26 -12.98 -18.31 -3.65
CA ARG A 26 -12.12 -18.62 -2.50
C ARG A 26 -11.02 -17.56 -2.25
N ASN A 27 -10.54 -16.91 -3.31
CA ASN A 27 -9.45 -15.94 -3.27
C ASN A 27 -9.89 -14.47 -3.39
N TRP A 28 -11.15 -14.14 -3.06
CA TRP A 28 -11.68 -12.77 -3.20
C TRP A 28 -10.81 -11.71 -2.55
N LYS A 29 -10.27 -11.98 -1.34
CA LYS A 29 -9.40 -11.04 -0.59
C LYS A 29 -8.16 -10.65 -1.39
N ARG A 30 -7.47 -11.64 -1.98
CA ARG A 30 -6.25 -11.42 -2.78
C ARG A 30 -6.58 -10.63 -4.05
N ASN A 31 -7.66 -10.99 -4.72
CA ASN A 31 -8.06 -10.34 -5.97
C ASN A 31 -8.44 -8.87 -5.74
N THR A 32 -9.18 -8.57 -4.66
CA THR A 32 -9.50 -7.19 -4.26
C THR A 32 -8.25 -6.41 -3.89
N ALA A 33 -7.31 -7.03 -3.16
CA ALA A 33 -6.04 -6.38 -2.81
C ALA A 33 -5.22 -5.99 -4.05
N ILE A 34 -5.15 -6.87 -5.06
CA ILE A 34 -4.48 -6.59 -6.33
C ILE A 34 -5.19 -5.45 -7.07
N CYS A 35 -6.52 -5.50 -7.19
CA CYS A 35 -7.30 -4.44 -7.85
C CYS A 35 -7.07 -3.08 -7.16
N PHE A 36 -7.09 -3.06 -5.83
CA PHE A 36 -6.84 -1.86 -5.05
C PHE A 36 -5.41 -1.33 -5.23
N ALA A 37 -4.42 -2.23 -5.26
CA ALA A 37 -3.03 -1.86 -5.52
C ALA A 37 -2.84 -1.24 -6.91
N VAL A 38 -3.49 -1.78 -7.94
CA VAL A 38 -3.46 -1.22 -9.30
C VAL A 38 -4.12 0.16 -9.34
N VAL A 39 -5.30 0.31 -8.74
CA VAL A 39 -6.01 1.60 -8.70
C VAL A 39 -5.17 2.64 -7.98
N LEU A 40 -4.61 2.33 -6.80
CA LEU A 40 -3.75 3.26 -6.08
C LEU A 40 -2.45 3.56 -6.84
N GLY A 41 -1.84 2.54 -7.47
CA GLY A 41 -0.63 2.70 -8.26
C GLY A 41 -0.80 3.69 -9.41
N LEU A 42 -1.99 3.75 -10.01
CA LEU A 42 -2.32 4.73 -11.05
C LEU A 42 -2.76 6.09 -10.48
N GLN A 43 -3.54 6.11 -9.39
CA GLN A 43 -4.09 7.34 -8.84
C GLN A 43 -3.05 8.19 -8.09
N ILE A 44 -2.10 7.59 -7.39
CA ILE A 44 -1.06 8.31 -6.64
C ILE A 44 -0.23 9.25 -7.54
N PRO A 45 0.36 8.81 -8.67
CA PRO A 45 1.15 9.70 -9.52
C PRO A 45 0.29 10.81 -10.14
N VAL A 46 -0.94 10.51 -10.54
CA VAL A 46 -1.89 11.51 -11.06
C VAL A 46 -2.22 12.56 -9.99
N ALA A 47 -2.47 12.12 -8.75
CA ALA A 47 -2.71 13.01 -7.62
C ALA A 47 -1.49 13.88 -7.31
N LEU A 48 -0.28 13.32 -7.28
CA LEU A 48 0.97 14.06 -7.08
C LEU A 48 1.18 15.12 -8.17
N LEU A 49 0.90 14.77 -9.43
CA LEU A 49 0.98 15.69 -10.56
C LEU A 49 -0.05 16.83 -10.44
N SER A 50 -1.29 16.49 -10.08
CA SER A 50 -2.39 17.42 -9.86
C SER A 50 -2.05 18.42 -8.75
N TRP A 51 -1.64 17.92 -7.58
CA TRP A 51 -1.25 18.75 -6.43
C TRP A 51 -0.02 19.61 -6.69
N SER A 52 0.90 19.12 -7.53
CA SER A 52 1.99 19.93 -8.05
C SER A 52 1.40 21.06 -8.91
N ARG A 53 0.60 20.76 -9.92
CA ARG A 53 0.09 21.78 -10.86
C ARG A 53 -0.97 22.72 -10.31
N GLU A 54 -1.52 22.43 -9.13
CA GLU A 54 -2.53 23.28 -8.50
C GLU A 54 -2.01 24.70 -8.20
N ARG A 55 -2.57 25.69 -8.89
CA ARG A 55 -2.32 27.13 -8.70
C ARG A 55 -3.63 27.82 -8.35
N ARG A 56 -3.64 28.61 -7.27
CA ARG A 56 -4.79 29.42 -6.84
C ARG A 56 -4.33 30.86 -6.67
N TYR A 57 -4.93 31.77 -7.42
CA TYR A 57 -4.60 33.21 -7.37
C TYR A 57 -5.28 33.92 -6.20
N VAL A 58 -6.40 33.39 -5.73
CA VAL A 58 -7.19 33.94 -4.62
C VAL A 58 -7.26 32.90 -3.49
N PRO A 59 -7.06 33.28 -2.22
CA PRO A 59 -7.25 32.37 -1.10
C PRO A 59 -8.72 31.95 -1.00
N PRO A 60 -9.02 30.70 -0.59
CA PRO A 60 -10.40 30.24 -0.52
C PRO A 60 -11.13 30.93 0.63
N TYR A 61 -12.43 31.16 0.45
CA TYR A 61 -13.30 31.68 1.52
C TYR A 61 -13.58 30.66 2.64
N ARG A 62 -13.38 29.36 2.38
CA ARG A 62 -13.61 28.25 3.32
C ARG A 62 -12.53 27.18 3.17
N HIS A 63 -12.30 26.39 4.22
CA HIS A 63 -11.32 25.31 4.18
C HIS A 63 -11.73 24.23 3.16
N ILE A 64 -10.83 23.89 2.24
CA ILE A 64 -11.04 22.86 1.22
C ILE A 64 -10.07 21.71 1.48
N PRO A 65 -10.54 20.47 1.69
CA PRO A 65 -9.69 19.36 2.12
C PRO A 65 -8.56 19.02 1.14
N SER A 66 -8.76 19.22 -0.16
CA SER A 66 -7.72 18.99 -1.17
C SER A 66 -6.52 19.94 -1.05
N GLN A 67 -6.71 21.12 -0.43
CA GLN A 67 -5.63 22.09 -0.27
C GLN A 67 -4.48 21.54 0.54
N ARG A 68 -4.73 20.66 1.52
CA ARG A 68 -3.69 20.09 2.38
C ARG A 68 -2.55 19.45 1.60
N PHE A 69 -2.82 19.01 0.36
CA PHE A 69 -1.85 18.35 -0.49
C PHE A 69 -1.23 19.26 -1.56
N ALA A 70 -1.81 20.45 -1.80
CA ALA A 70 -1.33 21.39 -2.82
C ALA A 70 0.10 21.86 -2.53
N ARG A 71 0.88 22.16 -3.59
CA ARG A 71 2.28 22.58 -3.49
C ARG A 71 2.55 23.75 -2.52
N TYR A 72 1.57 24.63 -2.35
CA TYR A 72 1.64 25.80 -1.45
C TYR A 72 1.27 25.49 0.00
N ALA A 73 0.53 24.42 0.27
CA ALA A 73 0.12 24.02 1.60
C ALA A 73 1.18 23.15 2.30
N LYS A 74 2.45 23.27 1.90
CA LYS A 74 3.55 22.46 2.41
C LYS A 74 3.73 22.65 3.93
N LYS A 75 3.15 21.75 4.70
CA LYS A 75 3.70 21.20 5.95
C LYS A 75 3.27 19.73 6.08
N GLY A 76 4.23 18.81 6.05
CA GLY A 76 4.07 17.50 6.70
C GLY A 76 4.16 16.24 5.83
N LEU A 77 3.31 16.07 4.81
CA LEU A 77 3.00 14.70 4.36
C LEU A 77 4.05 14.04 3.44
N PHE A 78 4.56 14.74 2.42
CA PHE A 78 5.52 14.14 1.48
C PHE A 78 6.88 13.85 2.13
N ARG A 79 7.32 14.74 3.03
CA ARG A 79 8.51 14.52 3.87
C ARG A 79 8.29 13.34 4.81
N TRP A 80 7.16 13.27 5.51
CA TRP A 80 6.86 12.16 6.41
C TRP A 80 6.84 10.79 5.71
N ILE A 81 6.25 10.68 4.51
CA ILE A 81 6.26 9.43 3.74
C ILE A 81 7.68 9.05 3.33
N GLN A 82 8.48 10.00 2.84
CA GLN A 82 9.90 9.73 2.54
C GLN A 82 10.70 9.38 3.80
N ASP A 83 10.46 10.05 4.93
CA ASP A 83 11.16 9.80 6.19
C ASP A 83 10.80 8.42 6.74
N VAL A 84 9.53 8.00 6.67
CA VAL A 84 9.07 6.66 7.07
C VAL A 84 9.69 5.59 6.19
N ILE A 85 9.69 5.76 4.87
CA ILE A 85 10.31 4.81 3.94
C ILE A 85 11.82 4.71 4.18
N THR A 86 12.49 5.85 4.36
CA THR A 86 13.94 5.89 4.61
C THR A 86 14.30 5.27 5.95
N ASN A 87 13.53 5.54 7.01
CA ASN A 87 13.73 4.94 8.33
C ASN A 87 13.45 3.43 8.34
N ILE A 88 12.44 2.96 7.60
CA ILE A 88 12.19 1.52 7.44
C ILE A 88 13.35 0.86 6.68
N CYS A 89 13.84 1.46 5.60
CA CYS A 89 15.00 0.95 4.86
C CYS A 89 16.26 0.89 5.73
N VAL A 90 16.54 1.94 6.51
CA VAL A 90 17.66 1.96 7.46
C VAL A 90 17.49 0.89 8.53
N LEU A 91 16.28 0.70 9.07
CA LEU A 91 16.01 -0.34 10.05
C LEU A 91 16.20 -1.74 9.46
N LEU A 92 15.70 -2.00 8.25
CA LEU A 92 15.88 -3.27 7.56
C LEU A 92 17.35 -3.55 7.22
N PHE A 93 18.11 -2.51 6.85
CA PHE A 93 19.56 -2.60 6.66
C PHE A 93 20.28 -2.93 7.97
N GLN A 94 19.92 -2.25 9.06
CA GLN A 94 20.47 -2.48 10.39
C GLN A 94 20.17 -3.89 10.90
N VAL A 95 18.93 -4.38 10.72
CA VAL A 95 18.51 -5.73 11.09
C VAL A 95 19.26 -6.78 10.29
N LYS A 96 19.45 -6.58 8.97
CA LYS A 96 20.29 -7.47 8.15
C LYS A 96 21.74 -7.50 8.65
N ASN A 97 22.31 -6.35 8.97
CA ASN A 97 23.67 -6.26 9.47
C ASN A 97 23.84 -6.99 10.82
N GLN A 98 22.88 -6.84 11.74
CA GLN A 98 22.86 -7.56 13.02
C GLN A 98 22.75 -9.08 12.85
N LEU A 99 21.92 -9.55 11.91
CA LEU A 99 21.76 -10.97 11.62
C LEU A 99 23.03 -11.56 10.98
N THR A 100 23.69 -10.83 10.09
CA THR A 100 24.98 -11.25 9.51
C THR A 100 26.05 -11.36 10.59
N TYR A 101 26.20 -10.35 11.44
CA TYR A 101 27.15 -10.36 12.56
C TYR A 101 26.86 -11.50 13.56
N SER A 102 25.59 -11.78 13.86
CA SER A 102 25.19 -12.88 14.75
C SER A 102 25.50 -14.25 14.14
N ARG A 103 25.32 -14.42 12.83
CA ARG A 103 25.72 -15.65 12.12
C ARG A 103 27.23 -15.87 12.17
N GLU A 104 28.02 -14.83 11.90
CA GLU A 104 29.50 -14.89 11.96
C GLU A 104 30.05 -15.15 13.37
N ARG A 105 29.35 -14.71 14.42
CA ARG A 105 29.70 -15.09 15.81
C ARG A 105 29.40 -16.54 16.11
N ARG A 106 28.31 -17.10 15.56
CA ARG A 106 27.93 -18.51 15.80
C ARG A 106 28.88 -19.48 15.10
N THR A 107 29.47 -19.09 13.97
CA THR A 107 30.45 -19.90 13.22
C THR A 107 31.88 -19.78 13.73
N ARG A 108 32.19 -18.79 14.59
CA ARG A 108 33.51 -18.68 15.23
C ARG A 108 33.56 -19.56 16.48
N HIS A 109 34.32 -20.65 16.40
CA HIS A 109 34.68 -21.44 17.58
C HIS A 109 35.71 -20.68 18.44
N PRO A 110 35.66 -20.79 19.79
CA PRO A 110 36.60 -20.13 20.69
C PRO A 110 37.99 -20.79 20.55
N GLY A 111 38.79 -20.31 19.61
CA GLY A 111 40.13 -20.84 19.35
C GLY A 111 40.80 -20.29 18.10
N GLU A 112 40.05 -19.67 17.18
CA GLU A 112 40.61 -19.13 15.94
C GLU A 112 40.83 -17.62 16.03
N LYS A 113 41.80 -17.24 16.87
CA LYS A 113 42.50 -15.95 16.80
C LYS A 113 43.97 -16.24 17.07
N ALA A 114 44.73 -16.40 16.00
CA ALA A 114 46.17 -16.15 16.00
C ALA A 114 46.41 -14.64 15.90
#